data_AF-A0A0G1XIV4-F1
#
_entry.id   AF-A0A0G1XIV4-F1
#
_cell.length_a   1.000
_cell.length_b   1.000
_cell.length_c   1.000
_cell.angle_alpha   90.00
_cell.angle_beta   90.00
_cell.angle_gamma   90.00
#
_symmetry.space_group_name_H-M   'P 1'
#
loop_
_entity.id
_entity.type
_entity.pdbx_description
1 polymer ?
#
loop_
_entity_poly.entity_id
_entity_poly.type
_entity_poly.pdbx_seq_one_letter_code
_entity_poly.pdbx_strand_id
1 'polypeptide(L)'
;MPSPFLVYSTHMDAAHRASGNIMLEAVLDIVRFPLWWYSSGLLRTLRFAKEMIIGYERSLAVGIWVKNMFVPMFGQYDWQSRIISVFMRFVNVIGRGIGLLVVSIVIVMIAVAYMVLPIVAGLMVVYSALSALVG
;
A
#
# COMPACT_ATOMS: atom_id res chain seq x y z
N MET A 1 17.19 -10.62 -4.55
CA MET A 1 17.36 -10.07 -5.91
C MET A 1 17.33 -8.56 -5.83
N PRO A 2 18.31 -7.84 -6.41
CA PRO A 2 18.27 -6.38 -6.45
C PRO A 2 16.98 -5.94 -7.16
N SER A 3 16.33 -4.92 -6.62
CA SER A 3 15.10 -4.41 -7.24
C SER A 3 15.42 -3.88 -8.65
N PRO A 4 14.50 -3.96 -9.64
CA PRO A 4 14.76 -3.49 -11.00
C PRO A 4 15.31 -2.06 -11.07
N PHE A 5 14.95 -1.22 -10.09
CA PHE A 5 15.45 0.15 -9.93
C PHE A 5 16.96 0.22 -9.59
N LEU A 6 17.47 -0.72 -8.78
CA LEU A 6 18.88 -0.79 -8.37
C LEU A 6 19.80 -1.32 -9.49
N VAL A 7 19.27 -2.19 -10.34
CA VAL A 7 19.98 -2.64 -11.55
C VAL A 7 19.94 -1.56 -12.63
N TYR A 8 18.81 -0.86 -12.75
CA TYR A 8 18.66 0.26 -13.68
C TYR A 8 19.56 1.46 -13.30
N SER A 9 19.68 1.79 -12.01
CA SER A 9 20.54 2.91 -11.57
C SER A 9 22.01 2.65 -11.87
N THR A 10 22.52 1.44 -11.62
CA THR A 10 23.91 1.09 -11.91
C THR A 10 24.26 1.08 -13.40
N HIS A 11 23.28 0.78 -14.26
CA HIS A 11 23.46 0.87 -15.71
C HIS A 11 23.28 2.29 -16.25
N MET A 12 22.43 3.12 -15.62
CA MET A 12 22.35 4.55 -15.92
C MET A 12 23.61 5.29 -15.49
N ASP A 13 24.23 4.97 -14.35
CA ASP A 13 25.50 5.59 -13.91
C ASP A 13 26.66 5.36 -14.89
N ALA A 14 26.65 4.23 -15.60
CA ALA A 14 27.58 3.95 -16.68
C ALA A 14 27.24 4.69 -17.99
N ALA A 15 25.94 4.91 -18.26
CA ALA A 15 25.46 5.67 -19.42
C ALA A 15 25.63 7.20 -19.25
N HIS A 16 25.44 7.72 -18.03
CA HIS A 16 25.67 9.13 -17.63
C HIS A 16 27.11 9.57 -17.89
N ARG A 17 28.09 8.66 -17.72
CA ARG A 17 29.50 8.92 -18.06
C ARG A 17 29.80 8.85 -19.55
N ALA A 18 28.93 8.21 -20.35
CA ALA A 18 29.16 7.92 -21.77
C ALA A 18 28.47 8.92 -22.72
N SER A 19 27.39 9.60 -22.29
CA SER A 19 26.55 10.41 -23.19
C SER A 19 26.96 11.89 -23.29
N GLY A 20 27.62 12.44 -22.26
CA GLY A 20 28.00 13.86 -22.16
C GLY A 20 26.84 14.88 -22.12
N ASN A 21 25.60 14.45 -22.37
CA ASN A 21 24.46 15.33 -22.65
C ASN A 21 23.40 15.27 -21.54
N ILE A 22 23.69 15.95 -20.44
CA ILE A 22 22.82 16.09 -19.26
C ILE A 22 21.39 16.57 -19.57
N MET A 23 21.22 17.37 -20.63
CA MET A 23 19.92 17.91 -21.04
C MET A 23 19.00 16.83 -21.61
N LEU A 24 19.54 15.92 -22.42
CA LEU A 24 18.78 14.82 -23.02
C LEU A 24 18.35 13.81 -21.96
N GLU A 25 19.23 13.54 -20.99
CA GLU A 25 18.94 12.64 -19.87
C GLU A 25 17.82 13.20 -18.99
N ALA A 26 17.84 14.50 -18.69
CA ALA A 26 16.76 15.14 -17.94
C ALA A 26 15.40 15.01 -18.65
N VAL A 27 15.36 15.19 -19.97
CA VAL A 27 14.12 15.02 -20.75
C VAL A 27 13.66 13.55 -20.74
N LEU A 28 14.59 12.60 -20.91
CA LEU A 28 14.27 11.18 -20.87
C LEU A 28 13.76 10.75 -19.50
N ASP A 29 14.31 11.29 -18.41
CA ASP A 29 13.88 10.98 -17.05
C ASP A 29 12.48 11.52 -16.75
N ILE A 30 12.13 12.71 -17.26
CA ILE A 30 10.76 13.25 -17.17
C ILE A 30 9.74 12.31 -17.83
N VAL A 31 10.07 11.71 -18.97
CA VAL A 31 9.16 10.78 -19.69
C VAL A 31 9.15 9.39 -19.05
N ARG A 32 10.29 8.91 -18.54
CA ARG A 32 10.40 7.60 -17.87
C ARG A 32 9.72 7.57 -16.51
N PHE A 33 9.67 8.71 -15.82
CA PHE A 33 9.11 8.80 -14.47
C PHE A 33 7.64 8.37 -14.37
N PRO A 34 6.68 8.88 -15.18
CA PRO A 34 5.29 8.42 -15.17
C PRO A 34 5.16 6.93 -15.53
N LEU A 35 5.94 6.47 -16.53
CA LEU A 35 5.92 5.07 -16.96
C LEU A 35 6.35 4.13 -15.85
N TRP A 36 7.40 4.48 -15.10
CA TRP A 36 7.84 3.70 -13.95
C TRP A 36 6.81 3.74 -12.80
N TRP A 37 6.21 4.90 -12.56
CA TRP A 37 5.25 5.11 -11.48
C TRP A 37 4.05 4.18 -11.59
N TYR A 38 3.46 4.07 -12.79
CA TYR A 38 2.30 3.22 -13.05
C TYR A 38 2.62 1.74 -13.29
N SER A 39 3.89 1.39 -13.47
CA SER A 39 4.30 0.00 -13.67
C SER A 39 4.90 -0.59 -12.38
N SER A 40 6.22 -0.46 -12.23
CA SER A 40 6.97 -1.05 -11.13
C SER A 40 6.66 -0.39 -9.79
N GLY A 41 6.45 0.94 -9.78
CA GLY A 41 6.08 1.68 -8.58
C GLY A 41 4.73 1.20 -8.03
N LEU A 42 3.70 1.18 -8.88
CA LEU A 42 2.37 0.70 -8.52
C LEU A 42 2.38 -0.73 -7.97
N LEU A 43 3.06 -1.67 -8.64
CA LEU A 43 3.15 -3.05 -8.16
C LEU A 43 3.83 -3.15 -6.78
N ARG A 44 4.80 -2.29 -6.49
CA ARG A 44 5.43 -2.22 -5.16
C ARG A 44 4.45 -1.68 -4.11
N THR A 45 3.74 -0.60 -4.42
CA THR A 45 2.73 -0.02 -3.52
C THR A 45 1.60 -1.01 -3.22
N LEU A 46 1.12 -1.76 -4.22
CA LEU A 46 0.10 -2.78 -4.02
C LEU A 46 0.59 -3.95 -3.16
N ARG A 47 1.84 -4.41 -3.37
CA ARG A 47 2.44 -5.45 -2.51
C ARG A 47 2.60 -4.96 -1.07
N PHE A 48 3.08 -3.73 -0.88
CA PHE A 48 3.20 -3.10 0.43
C PHE A 48 1.84 -3.00 1.13
N ALA A 49 0.81 -2.52 0.43
CA ALA A 49 -0.56 -2.43 0.96
C ALA A 49 -1.08 -3.80 1.41
N LYS A 50 -0.88 -4.84 0.60
CA LYS A 50 -1.26 -6.21 0.94
C LYS A 50 -0.51 -6.72 2.19
N GLU A 51 0.80 -6.54 2.24
CA GLU A 51 1.64 -6.98 3.37
C GLU A 51 1.25 -6.28 4.67
N MET A 52 0.94 -4.98 4.60
CA MET A 52 0.45 -4.21 5.74
C MET A 52 -0.89 -4.76 6.26
N ILE A 53 -1.87 -4.98 5.38
CA ILE A 53 -3.19 -5.52 5.77
C ILE A 53 -3.03 -6.90 6.42
N ILE A 54 -2.21 -7.78 5.83
CA ILE A 54 -1.95 -9.12 6.39
C ILE A 54 -1.24 -9.01 7.75
N GLY A 55 -0.29 -8.08 7.90
CA GLY A 55 0.39 -7.84 9.16
C GLY A 55 -0.57 -7.40 10.27
N TYR A 56 -1.49 -6.49 9.96
CA TYR A 56 -2.53 -6.04 10.88
C TYR A 56 -3.54 -7.13 11.20
N GLU A 57 -3.96 -7.94 10.23
CA GLU A 57 -4.84 -9.09 10.46
C GLU A 57 -4.21 -10.07 11.45
N ARG A 58 -2.91 -10.38 11.27
CA ARG A 58 -2.16 -11.26 12.17
C ARG A 58 -2.00 -10.67 13.58
N SER A 59 -1.77 -9.37 13.68
CA SER A 59 -1.66 -8.68 14.98
C SER A 59 -2.98 -8.67 15.74
N LEU A 60 -4.09 -8.43 15.03
CA LEU A 60 -5.43 -8.46 15.61
C LEU A 60 -5.97 -9.90 15.76
N ALA A 61 -5.31 -10.89 15.14
CA ALA A 61 -5.63 -12.31 15.18
C ALA A 61 -7.09 -12.64 14.81
N VAL A 62 -7.73 -11.80 13.99
CA VAL A 62 -9.18 -11.89 13.71
C VAL A 62 -9.55 -13.28 13.20
N GLY A 63 -8.80 -13.83 12.25
CA GLY A 63 -9.05 -15.18 11.72
C GLY A 63 -8.95 -16.30 12.78
N ILE A 64 -8.05 -16.16 13.76
CA ILE A 64 -7.88 -17.14 14.84
C ILE A 64 -9.07 -17.10 15.81
N TRP A 65 -9.58 -15.90 16.11
CA TRP A 65 -10.74 -15.74 16.98
C TRP A 65 -12.04 -16.25 16.32
N VAL A 66 -12.20 -16.03 15.01
CA VAL A 66 -13.31 -16.60 14.23
C VAL A 66 -13.27 -18.13 14.27
N LYS A 67 -12.10 -18.73 14.05
CA LYS A 67 -11.93 -20.20 14.04
C LYS A 67 -12.17 -20.83 15.42
N ASN A 68 -11.83 -20.12 16.50
CA ASN A 68 -11.98 -20.60 17.87
C ASN A 68 -13.26 -20.10 18.57
N MET A 69 -14.23 -19.57 17.84
CA MET A 69 -15.45 -18.98 18.42
C MET A 69 -16.28 -19.98 19.22
N PHE A 70 -16.22 -21.28 18.88
CA PHE A 70 -17.00 -22.35 19.52
C PHE A 70 -16.25 -23.11 20.63
N VAL A 71 -15.02 -22.73 20.97
CA VAL A 71 -14.25 -23.39 22.04
C VAL A 71 -14.62 -22.76 23.40
N PRO A 72 -15.15 -23.52 24.37
CA PRO A 72 -15.52 -22.97 25.68
C PRO A 72 -14.30 -22.44 26.44
N MET A 73 -14.46 -21.30 27.13
CA MET A 73 -13.35 -20.59 27.79
C MET A 73 -13.09 -21.07 29.23
N PHE A 74 -14.11 -21.60 29.91
CA PHE A 74 -14.06 -21.91 31.35
C PHE A 74 -14.03 -23.41 31.69
N GLY A 75 -13.91 -24.30 30.70
CA GLY A 75 -13.83 -25.75 30.93
C GLY A 75 -15.08 -26.42 31.55
N GLN A 76 -16.03 -25.63 32.04
CA GLN A 76 -17.34 -26.09 32.52
C GLN A 76 -18.31 -26.28 31.35
N TYR A 77 -19.04 -27.39 31.38
CA TYR A 77 -19.97 -27.80 30.32
C TYR A 77 -21.38 -27.24 30.48
N ASP A 78 -21.60 -26.33 31.44
CA ASP A 78 -22.89 -25.67 31.59
C ASP A 78 -23.24 -24.84 30.34
N TRP A 79 -24.46 -25.04 29.86
CA TRP A 79 -24.95 -24.43 28.61
C TRP A 79 -24.99 -22.89 28.70
N GLN A 80 -25.30 -22.34 29.89
CA GLN A 80 -25.24 -20.90 30.16
C GLN A 80 -23.83 -20.34 29.99
N SER A 81 -22.82 -21.02 30.54
CA SER A 81 -21.41 -20.62 30.49
C SER A 81 -20.85 -20.64 29.06
N ARG A 82 -21.34 -21.55 28.21
CA ARG A 82 -20.99 -21.62 26.78
C ARG A 82 -21.56 -20.45 25.98
N ILE A 83 -22.83 -20.10 26.17
CA ILE A 83 -23.48 -19.00 25.44
C ILE A 83 -22.78 -17.67 25.74
N ILE A 84 -22.48 -17.41 27.01
CA ILE A 84 -21.78 -16.18 27.43
C ILE A 84 -20.37 -16.13 26.81
N SER A 85 -19.65 -17.26 26.79
CA SER A 85 -18.31 -17.35 26.18
C SER A 85 -18.33 -17.06 24.68
N VAL A 86 -19.30 -17.61 23.95
CA VAL A 86 -19.46 -17.37 22.50
C VAL A 86 -19.80 -15.90 22.25
N PHE A 87 -20.69 -15.30 23.04
CA PHE A 87 -21.08 -13.90 22.90
C PHE A 87 -19.89 -12.95 23.13
N MET A 88 -19.10 -13.16 24.18
CA MET A 88 -17.91 -12.34 24.45
C MET A 88 -16.86 -12.45 23.35
N ARG A 89 -16.67 -13.64 22.77
CA ARG A 89 -15.77 -13.84 21.61
C ARG A 89 -16.32 -13.19 20.36
N PHE A 90 -17.63 -13.25 20.14
CA PHE A 90 -18.31 -12.61 19.02
C PHE A 90 -18.14 -11.09 19.04
N VAL A 91 -18.36 -10.45 20.20
CA VAL A 91 -18.15 -9.00 20.37
C VAL A 91 -16.68 -8.63 20.13
N ASN A 92 -15.73 -9.41 20.65
CA ASN A 92 -14.30 -9.20 20.41
C ASN A 92 -13.91 -9.34 18.94
N VAL A 93 -14.47 -10.32 18.23
CA VAL A 93 -14.27 -10.50 16.78
C VAL A 93 -14.81 -9.30 16.00
N ILE A 94 -16.00 -8.80 16.35
CA ILE A 94 -16.58 -7.62 15.71
C ILE A 94 -15.70 -6.39 15.96
N GLY A 95 -15.32 -6.13 17.22
CA GLY A 95 -14.49 -4.97 17.55
C GLY A 95 -13.14 -4.98 16.83
N ARG A 96 -12.44 -6.12 16.83
CA ARG A 96 -11.18 -6.29 16.10
C ARG A 96 -11.36 -6.26 14.58
N GLY A 97 -12.49 -6.78 14.09
CA GLY A 97 -12.87 -6.73 12.67
C GLY A 97 -13.08 -5.30 12.17
N ILE A 98 -13.75 -4.45 12.96
CA ILE A 98 -13.90 -3.01 12.67
C ILE A 98 -12.52 -2.34 12.63
N GLY A 99 -11.65 -2.63 13.60
CA GLY A 99 -10.28 -2.09 13.61
C GLY A 99 -9.50 -2.46 12.34
N LEU A 100 -9.55 -3.73 11.93
CA LEU A 100 -8.91 -4.19 10.69
C LEU A 100 -9.51 -3.52 9.45
N LEU A 101 -10.83 -3.32 9.42
CA LEU A 101 -11.52 -2.65 8.32
C LEU A 101 -11.11 -1.18 8.20
N VAL A 102 -11.05 -0.45 9.31
CA VAL A 102 -10.59 0.96 9.33
C VAL A 102 -9.16 1.07 8.83
N VAL A 103 -8.25 0.23 9.33
CA VAL A 103 -6.84 0.23 8.87
C VAL A 103 -6.75 -0.11 7.38
N SER A 104 -7.53 -1.09 6.92
CA SER A 104 -7.57 -1.46 5.50
C SER A 104 -8.04 -0.30 4.62
N ILE A 105 -9.06 0.45 5.04
CA ILE A 105 -9.54 1.66 4.35
C ILE A 105 -8.42 2.69 4.26
N VAL A 106 -7.73 2.99 5.36
CA VAL A 106 -6.63 3.97 5.37
C VAL A 106 -5.51 3.56 4.42
N ILE A 107 -5.11 2.28 4.43
CA ILE A 107 -4.07 1.75 3.52
C ILE A 107 -4.51 1.88 2.06
N VAL A 108 -5.77 1.57 1.74
CA VAL A 108 -6.31 1.72 0.39
C VAL A 108 -6.35 3.19 -0.02
N MET A 109 -6.76 4.10 0.86
CA MET A 109 -6.74 5.54 0.58
C MET A 109 -5.33 6.04 0.27
N ILE A 110 -4.32 5.59 1.00
CA ILE A 110 -2.91 5.92 0.73
C ILE A 110 -2.47 5.37 -0.63
N ALA A 111 -2.85 4.14 -0.98
CA ALA A 111 -2.54 3.54 -2.27
C ALA A 111 -3.20 4.29 -3.43
N VAL A 112 -4.45 4.76 -3.26
CA VAL A 112 -5.15 5.60 -4.23
C VAL A 112 -4.49 6.97 -4.35
N ALA A 113 -4.15 7.62 -3.23
CA ALA A 113 -3.42 8.89 -3.24
C ALA A 113 -2.10 8.79 -4.01
N TYR A 114 -1.38 7.67 -3.86
CA TYR A 114 -0.17 7.38 -4.64
C TYR A 114 -0.44 7.33 -6.15
N MET A 115 -1.58 6.80 -6.61
CA MET A 115 -1.94 6.79 -8.04
C MET A 115 -2.30 8.18 -8.59
N VAL A 116 -2.88 9.04 -7.75
CA VAL A 116 -3.35 10.37 -8.13
C VAL A 116 -2.21 11.40 -8.19
N LEU A 117 -1.22 11.28 -7.30
CA LEU A 117 -0.05 12.17 -7.24
C LEU A 117 0.62 12.49 -8.58
N PRO A 118 1.01 11.52 -9.43
CA PRO A 118 1.66 11.80 -10.71
C PRO A 118 0.76 12.55 -11.70
N ILE A 119 -0.56 12.33 -11.64
CA ILE A 119 -1.53 13.05 -12.49
C ILE A 119 -1.56 14.52 -12.07
N VAL A 120 -1.69 14.78 -10.78
CA VAL A 120 -1.71 16.14 -10.23
C VAL A 120 -0.39 16.86 -10.52
N ALA A 121 0.75 16.19 -10.32
CA ALA A 121 2.06 16.74 -10.65
C ALA A 121 2.17 17.08 -12.14
N GLY A 122 1.73 16.19 -13.03
CA GLY A 122 1.71 16.44 -14.48
C GLY A 122 0.84 17.64 -14.86
N LEU A 123 -0.37 17.73 -14.31
CA LEU A 123 -1.28 18.86 -14.54
C LEU A 123 -0.71 20.18 -14.05
N MET A 124 -0.08 20.20 -12.87
CA MET A 124 0.55 21.40 -12.31
C MET A 124 1.71 21.90 -13.17
N VAL A 125 2.54 20.99 -13.68
CA VAL A 125 3.63 21.35 -14.60
C VAL A 125 3.09 21.95 -15.89
N VAL A 126 2.07 21.34 -16.48
CA VAL A 126 1.42 21.85 -17.71
C VAL A 126 0.79 23.22 -17.48
N TYR A 127 0.04 23.39 -16.38
CA TYR A 127 -0.57 24.67 -16.02
C TYR A 127 0.49 25.77 -15.85
N SER A 128 1.58 25.46 -15.15
CA SER A 128 2.69 26.41 -14.94
C SER A 128 3.36 26.79 -16.26
N ALA A 129 3.60 25.83 -17.16
CA ALA A 129 4.18 26.09 -18.47
C ALA A 129 3.27 26.96 -19.36
N LEU A 130 1.96 26.70 -19.38
CA LEU A 130 0.99 27.48 -20.15
C LEU A 130 0.87 28.92 -19.63
N SER A 131 0.81 29.11 -18.31
CA SER A 131 0.75 30.45 -17.72
C SER A 131 1.98 31.30 -18.05
N ALA A 132 3.17 30.70 -18.14
CA ALA A 132 4.40 31.38 -18.54
C ALA A 132 4.46 31.75 -20.04
N LEU A 133 3.62 31.14 -20.89
CA LEU A 133 3.56 31.43 -22.33
C LEU A 133 2.50 32.48 -22.68
N VAL A 134 1.48 32.62 -21.83
CA VAL A 134 0.34 33.54 -22.04
C VAL A 134 0.48 34.84 -21.25
N GLY A 135 1.27 34.85 -20.17
CA GLY A 135 1.65 36.04 -19.40
C GLY A 135 2.92 36.68 -19.92
#